data_AF-A0A4T2GYC5-F1
#
_entry.id   AF-A0A4T2GYC5-F1
#
_cell.length_a   1.000
_cell.length_b   1.000
_cell.length_c   1.000
_cell.angle_alpha   90.00
_cell.angle_beta   90.00
_cell.angle_gamma   90.00
#
_symmetry.space_group_name_H-M   'P 1'
#
loop_
_entity.id
_entity.type
_entity.pdbx_description
1 polymer ?
#
loop_
_entity_poly.entity_id
_entity_poly.type
_entity_poly.pdbx_seq_one_letter_code
_entity_poly.pdbx_strand_id
1 'polypeptide(L)'
;MTTTLEKLYDIYPATASIIPYKDWVIVASNGYKGTEVEIYETADSLEEFENFERRFDRIYQEVGTFEDFGHAVKWAFEKIGE
;
A
#
# COMPACT_ATOMS: atom_id res chain seq x y z
N MET A 1 7.35 6.04 8.99
CA MET A 1 6.28 6.01 10.02
C MET A 1 5.64 4.67 9.81
N THR A 2 5.82 3.77 10.77
CA THR A 2 5.41 2.37 10.60
C THR A 2 3.90 2.22 10.76
N THR A 3 3.30 1.44 9.87
CA THR A 3 1.88 1.06 9.89
C THR A 3 1.74 -0.46 9.89
N THR A 4 0.51 -0.96 10.00
CA THR A 4 0.18 -2.38 9.89
C THR A 4 -0.93 -2.57 8.86
N LEU A 5 -1.16 -3.81 8.42
CA LEU A 5 -2.19 -4.08 7.42
C LEU A 5 -3.59 -3.75 7.97
N GLU A 6 -3.89 -4.06 9.23
CA GLU A 6 -5.17 -3.70 9.87
C GLU A 6 -5.37 -2.19 9.87
N LYS A 7 -4.34 -1.42 10.26
CA LYS A 7 -4.39 0.04 10.24
C LYS A 7 -4.60 0.61 8.84
N LEU A 8 -4.03 -0.01 7.80
CA LEU A 8 -4.27 0.41 6.42
C LEU A 8 -5.75 0.23 6.04
N TYR A 9 -6.37 -0.88 6.43
CA TYR A 9 -7.80 -1.08 6.21
C TYR A 9 -8.69 -0.12 7.04
N ASP A 10 -8.21 0.35 8.19
CA ASP A 10 -8.94 1.32 9.02
C ASP A 10 -8.87 2.76 8.48
N ILE A 11 -7.71 3.19 7.97
CA ILE A 11 -7.50 4.60 7.56
C ILE A 11 -7.96 4.89 6.14
N TYR A 12 -7.89 3.90 5.23
CA TYR A 12 -8.32 4.09 3.86
C TYR A 12 -9.80 3.78 3.68
N PRO A 13 -10.50 4.50 2.79
CA PRO A 13 -11.89 4.20 2.51
C PRO A 13 -12.04 2.80 1.93
N ALA A 14 -13.20 2.16 2.16
CA ALA A 14 -13.50 0.82 1.63
C ALA A 14 -13.45 0.72 0.08
N THR A 15 -13.47 1.86 -0.62
CA THR A 15 -13.29 1.92 -2.07
C THR A 15 -11.82 1.85 -2.50
N ALA A 16 -10.86 2.04 -1.60
CA ALA A 16 -9.44 1.91 -1.90
C ALA A 16 -9.09 0.46 -2.25
N SER A 17 -8.13 0.30 -3.15
CA SER A 17 -7.52 -0.99 -3.45
C SER A 17 -6.29 -1.17 -2.57
N ILE A 18 -6.35 -2.10 -1.62
CA ILE A 18 -5.24 -2.45 -0.72
C ILE A 18 -4.78 -3.86 -1.07
N ILE A 19 -3.58 -3.97 -1.64
CA ILE A 19 -3.04 -5.21 -2.19
C ILE A 19 -1.78 -5.62 -1.44
N PRO A 20 -1.87 -6.54 -0.47
CA PRO A 20 -0.68 -7.17 0.12
C PRO A 20 -0.06 -8.16 -0.87
N TYR A 21 1.26 -8.08 -1.08
CA TYR A 21 2.02 -8.97 -1.96
C TYR A 21 3.46 -9.18 -1.47
N LYS A 22 3.79 -10.41 -1.07
CA LYS A 22 5.10 -10.78 -0.50
C LYS A 22 5.47 -9.87 0.66
N ASP A 23 6.48 -9.02 0.48
CA ASP A 23 7.01 -8.09 1.48
C ASP A 23 6.45 -6.67 1.29
N TRP A 24 5.51 -6.49 0.39
CA TRP A 24 4.95 -5.21 -0.02
C TRP A 24 3.46 -5.11 0.27
N VAL A 25 2.97 -3.88 0.48
CA VAL A 25 1.56 -3.53 0.40
C VAL A 25 1.41 -2.33 -0.53
N ILE A 26 0.57 -2.47 -1.54
CA ILE A 26 0.24 -1.39 -2.48
C ILE A 26 -1.14 -0.86 -2.12
N VAL A 27 -1.26 0.45 -1.95
CA VAL A 27 -2.54 1.12 -1.73
C VAL A 27 -2.80 2.04 -2.92
N ALA A 28 -3.94 1.90 -3.57
CA ALA A 28 -4.45 2.85 -4.55
C ALA A 28 -5.80 3.40 -4.05
N SER A 29 -5.90 4.72 -3.92
CA SER A 29 -7.08 5.38 -3.37
C SER A 29 -7.39 6.68 -4.10
N ASN A 30 -8.62 7.20 -3.92
CA ASN A 30 -8.98 8.50 -4.47
C ASN A 30 -8.32 9.61 -3.65
N GLY A 31 -7.38 10.33 -4.27
CA GLY A 31 -6.81 11.56 -3.75
C GLY A 31 -7.58 12.79 -4.23
N TYR A 32 -7.23 13.95 -3.66
CA TYR A 32 -7.88 15.23 -4.01
C TYR A 32 -7.68 15.66 -5.48
N LYS A 33 -6.57 15.26 -6.12
CA LYS A 33 -6.18 15.68 -7.48
C LYS A 33 -6.03 14.53 -8.48
N GLY A 34 -6.35 13.31 -8.10
CA GLY A 34 -6.09 12.11 -8.89
C GLY A 34 -6.05 10.87 -8.01
N THR A 35 -5.65 9.74 -8.56
CA THR A 35 -5.43 8.53 -7.77
C THR A 35 -4.11 8.67 -7.02
N GLU A 36 -4.17 8.44 -5.72
CA GLU A 36 -3.00 8.35 -4.86
C GLU A 36 -2.57 6.89 -4.77
N VAL A 37 -1.29 6.65 -5.04
CA VAL A 37 -0.64 5.35 -4.98
C VAL A 37 0.45 5.38 -3.95
N GLU A 38 0.41 4.43 -3.03
CA GLU A 38 1.39 4.29 -1.96
C GLU A 38 1.95 2.87 -1.95
N ILE A 39 3.26 2.76 -1.78
CA ILE A 39 3.97 1.48 -1.68
C ILE A 39 4.61 1.40 -0.30
N TYR A 40 4.27 0.33 0.40
CA TYR A 40 4.76 0.03 1.72
C TYR A 40 5.63 -1.23 1.67
N GLU A 41 6.81 -1.19 2.29
CA GLU A 41 7.72 -2.32 2.43
C GLU A 41 7.67 -2.88 3.86
N THR A 42 7.87 -4.18 4.02
CA THR A 42 7.97 -4.81 5.34
C THR A 42 9.22 -4.28 6.05
N ALA A 43 9.01 -3.59 7.17
CA ALA A 43 10.08 -3.03 7.99
C ALA A 43 10.63 -4.06 8.99
N ASP A 44 9.72 -4.79 9.66
CA ASP A 44 10.04 -5.86 10.59
C ASP A 44 8.97 -6.96 10.46
N SER A 45 9.38 -8.22 10.29
CA SER A 45 8.51 -9.36 10.57
C SER A 45 8.45 -9.54 12.08
N LEU A 46 7.37 -9.09 12.71
CA LEU A 46 7.19 -9.27 14.15
C LEU A 46 6.99 -10.76 14.48
N GLU A 47 8.07 -11.48 14.76
CA GLU A 47 8.01 -12.85 15.30
C GLU A 47 7.34 -12.89 16.69
N GLU A 48 7.20 -11.74 17.38
CA GLU A 48 6.73 -11.64 18.77
C GLU A 48 5.22 -11.40 18.95
N PHE A 49 4.43 -11.27 17.89
CA PHE A 49 2.98 -11.12 18.03
C PHE A 49 2.27 -12.45 17.73
N GLU A 50 1.46 -12.92 18.68
CA GLU A 50 0.66 -14.15 18.59
C GLU A 50 -0.30 -14.19 17.38
N ASN A 51 -0.43 -13.10 16.63
CA ASN A 51 -1.32 -12.93 15.49
C ASN A 51 -0.63 -12.28 14.27
N PHE A 52 0.39 -12.91 13.67
CA PHE A 52 0.84 -12.78 12.25
C PHE A 52 0.96 -11.38 11.56
N GLU A 53 0.80 -10.27 12.27
CA GLU A 53 0.73 -8.93 11.69
C GLU A 53 2.13 -8.37 11.46
N ARG A 54 2.37 -7.84 10.26
CA ARG A 54 3.67 -7.26 9.86
C ARG A 54 3.65 -5.75 9.98
N ARG A 55 4.82 -5.17 10.27
CA ARG A 55 5.02 -3.72 10.19
C ARG A 55 5.45 -3.35 8.80
N PHE A 56 4.86 -2.29 8.28
CA PHE A 56 5.23 -1.73 7.00
C PHE A 56 5.64 -0.28 7.11
N ASP A 57 6.69 0.10 6.39
CA ASP A 57 7.08 1.48 6.20
C ASP A 57 6.71 1.91 4.77
N ARG A 58 6.14 3.11 4.65
CA ARG A 58 5.88 3.69 3.34
C ARG A 58 7.20 4.12 2.71
N ILE A 59 7.56 3.49 1.59
CA ILE A 59 8.78 3.83 0.85
C ILE A 59 8.49 4.74 -0.35
N TYR A 60 7.23 4.78 -0.80
CA TYR A 60 6.85 5.51 -2.00
C TYR A 60 5.41 6.04 -1.91
N GLN A 61 5.20 7.22 -2.50
CA GLN A 61 3.90 7.87 -2.61
C GLN A 61 3.87 8.75 -3.86
N GLU A 62 2.87 8.58 -4.71
CA GLU A 62 2.62 9.42 -5.88
C GLU A 62 1.13 9.71 -6.05
N VAL A 63 0.82 10.90 -6.56
CA VAL A 63 -0.53 11.24 -7.03
C VAL A 63 -0.46 11.40 -8.54
N GLY A 64 -1.25 10.62 -9.25
CA GLY A 64 -1.24 10.60 -10.71
C GLY A 64 -2.64 10.46 -11.30
N THR A 65 -2.70 10.66 -12.62
CA THR A 65 -3.90 10.37 -13.41
C THR A 65 -3.78 8.95 -13.92
N PHE A 66 -4.65 8.06 -13.43
CA PHE A 66 -4.74 6.67 -13.87
C PHE A 66 -6.15 6.41 -14.37
N GLU A 67 -6.30 5.44 -15.28
CA GLU A 67 -7.61 5.07 -15.81
C GLU A 67 -8.53 4.50 -14.70
N ASP A 68 -7.95 3.68 -13.82
CA ASP A 68 -8.59 3.12 -12.63
C ASP A 68 -7.54 2.67 -11.60
N PHE A 69 -7.99 2.09 -10.48
CA PHE A 69 -7.09 1.55 -9.45
C PHE A 69 -6.29 0.32 -9.90
N GLY A 70 -6.80 -0.46 -10.86
CA GLY A 70 -6.05 -1.59 -11.43
C GLY A 70 -4.82 -1.13 -12.20
N HIS A 71 -4.95 -0.06 -12.98
CA HIS A 71 -3.85 0.58 -13.69
C HIS A 71 -2.85 1.23 -12.72
N ALA A 72 -3.34 1.83 -11.64
CA ALA A 72 -2.52 2.40 -10.58
C ALA A 72 -1.69 1.33 -9.84
N VAL A 73 -2.32 0.19 -9.51
CA VAL A 73 -1.64 -0.97 -8.91
C VAL A 73 -0.63 -1.59 -9.87
N LYS A 74 -0.98 -1.74 -11.16
CA LYS A 74 -0.05 -2.24 -12.18
C LYS A 74 1.20 -1.37 -12.26
N TRP A 75 1.02 -0.05 -12.31
CA TRP A 75 2.13 0.90 -12.31
C TRP A 75 3.00 0.77 -11.06
N ALA A 76 2.41 0.57 -9.88
CA ALA A 76 3.16 0.34 -8.64
C ALA A 76 4.03 -0.93 -8.73
N PHE A 77 3.53 -2.01 -9.33
CA PHE A 77 4.32 -3.21 -9.56
C PHE A 77 5.49 -2.98 -10.53
N GLU A 78 5.27 -2.19 -11.58
CA GLU A 78 6.35 -1.78 -12.50
C GLU A 78 7.44 -1.01 -11.74
N LYS A 79 7.06 -0.16 -10.76
CA LYS A 79 8.01 0.55 -9.89
C LYS A 79 8.79 -0.31 -8.91
N ILE A 80 8.20 -1.39 -8.40
CA ILE A 80 8.91 -2.34 -7.51
C ILE A 80 9.93 -3.18 -8.31
N GLY A 81 9.67 -3.42 -9.60
CA GLY A 81 10.53 -4.24 -10.47
C GLY A 81 11.66 -3.48 -11.18
N GLU A 82 11.69 -2.15 -11.11
CA GLU A 82 12.78 -1.28 -11.59
C GLU A 82 13.99 -1.31 -10.65
#